data_AF-A0A8W8K7F5-F1
#
_entry.id   AF-A0A8W8K7F5-F1
#
_cell.length_a   1.000
_cell.length_b   1.000
_cell.length_c   1.000
_cell.angle_alpha   90.00
_cell.angle_beta   90.00
_cell.angle_gamma   90.00
#
_symmetry.space_group_name_H-M   'P 1'
#
loop_
_entity.id
_entity.type
_entity.pdbx_description
1 polymer ?
#
loop_
_entity_poly.entity_id
_entity_poly.type
_entity_poly.pdbx_seq_one_letter_code
_entity_poly.pdbx_strand_id
1 'polypeptide(L)'
;MNQLFKVFVTRRIPDPGTQILTPSCDVTFWESDDAIPREDLLKNVKDVDAILCMLTDKIDREVLEQAGPQLQVVSTMSVGYEHIDLQACQERGVSVTNTPNVSTDSVAELTVSLVLLTARRLLEGAYAVKNGEWGKWKPMWLCGVEMKKRTFGIMGLGRIGYGVAKRIKPFGVERIIYHDV
;
A
#
# COMPACT_ATOMS: atom_id res chain seq x y z
N MET A 1 -36.73 -8.54 -12.82
CA MET A 1 -35.85 -7.58 -12.14
C MET A 1 -34.48 -8.22 -12.07
N ASN A 2 -33.45 -7.65 -12.69
CA ASN A 2 -32.10 -8.20 -12.56
C ASN A 2 -31.67 -8.06 -11.10
N GLN A 3 -31.29 -9.17 -10.49
CA GLN A 3 -30.73 -9.19 -9.15
C GLN A 3 -29.38 -8.46 -9.18
N LEU A 4 -29.16 -7.54 -8.23
CA LEU A 4 -27.88 -6.84 -8.10
C LEU A 4 -26.80 -7.83 -7.60
N PHE A 5 -25.57 -7.67 -8.07
CA PHE A 5 -24.43 -8.43 -7.56
C PHE A 5 -24.13 -8.03 -6.12
N LYS A 6 -23.94 -9.03 -5.25
CA LYS A 6 -23.55 -8.85 -3.85
C LYS A 6 -22.05 -8.66 -3.76
N VAL A 7 -21.63 -7.49 -3.26
CA VAL A 7 -20.23 -7.14 -3.12
C VAL A 7 -19.93 -6.94 -1.65
N PHE A 8 -18.94 -7.68 -1.13
CA PHE A 8 -18.42 -7.41 0.21
C PHE A 8 -17.11 -6.63 0.14
N VAL A 9 -17.09 -5.48 0.81
CA VAL A 9 -15.90 -4.64 0.94
C VAL A 9 -15.37 -4.75 2.36
N THR A 10 -14.16 -5.28 2.52
CA THR A 10 -13.59 -5.66 3.83
C THR A 10 -13.15 -4.48 4.70
N ARG A 11 -13.26 -3.24 4.19
CA ARG A 11 -12.96 -2.00 4.90
C ARG A 11 -13.59 -0.80 4.19
N ARG A 12 -13.79 0.31 4.91
CA ARG A 12 -14.13 1.60 4.29
C ARG A 12 -13.12 1.99 3.21
N ILE A 13 -13.63 2.46 2.08
CA ILE A 13 -12.84 2.96 0.95
C ILE A 13 -13.21 4.43 0.67
N PRO A 14 -12.36 5.18 -0.05
CA PRO A 14 -12.69 6.55 -0.44
C PRO A 14 -14.00 6.65 -1.22
N ASP A 15 -14.73 7.74 -1.01
CA ASP A 15 -16.06 8.00 -1.62
C ASP A 15 -16.14 7.73 -3.13
N PRO A 16 -15.14 8.07 -3.97
CA PRO A 16 -15.20 7.75 -5.39
C PRO A 16 -15.39 6.26 -5.68
N GLY A 17 -14.79 5.37 -4.88
CA GLY A 17 -14.98 3.92 -5.03
C GLY A 17 -16.38 3.48 -4.65
N THR A 18 -16.89 4.01 -3.54
CA THR A 18 -18.26 3.75 -3.05
C THR A 18 -19.31 4.22 -4.07
N GLN A 19 -19.12 5.39 -4.67
CA GLN A 19 -20.00 5.97 -5.69
C GLN A 19 -20.01 5.18 -7.01
N ILE A 20 -18.95 4.42 -7.30
CA ILE A 20 -18.91 3.52 -8.46
C ILE A 20 -19.67 2.21 -8.18
N LEU A 21 -19.51 1.64 -6.99
CA LEU A 21 -20.06 0.32 -6.65
C LEU A 21 -21.57 0.36 -6.35
N THR A 22 -21.98 1.28 -5.48
CA THR A 22 -23.34 1.32 -4.91
C THR A 22 -24.50 1.49 -5.92
N PRO A 23 -24.33 2.13 -7.10
CA PRO A 23 -25.42 2.20 -8.08
C PRO A 23 -25.72 0.88 -8.80
N SER A 24 -24.77 -0.05 -8.87
CA SER A 24 -24.86 -1.28 -9.68
C SER A 24 -24.78 -2.58 -8.88
N CYS A 25 -24.51 -2.48 -7.57
CA CYS A 25 -24.27 -3.62 -6.70
C CYS A 25 -25.00 -3.47 -5.36
N ASP A 26 -25.35 -4.60 -4.74
CA ASP A 26 -25.73 -4.67 -3.34
C ASP A 26 -24.45 -4.77 -2.50
N VAL A 27 -24.01 -3.64 -1.93
CA VAL A 27 -22.69 -3.53 -1.31
C VAL A 27 -22.82 -3.57 0.21
N THR A 28 -22.10 -4.49 0.84
CA THR A 28 -21.93 -4.52 2.29
C THR A 28 -20.49 -4.12 2.63
N PHE A 29 -20.33 -3.19 3.57
CA PHE A 29 -19.03 -2.74 4.05
C PHE A 29 -18.77 -3.27 5.47
N TRP A 30 -17.52 -3.62 5.74
CA TRP A 30 -17.02 -3.65 7.11
C TRP A 30 -16.85 -2.21 7.61
N GLU A 31 -17.70 -1.81 8.54
CA GLU A 31 -17.80 -0.44 9.07
C GLU A 31 -16.73 -0.12 10.14
N SER A 32 -15.47 -0.41 9.82
CA SER A 32 -14.31 -0.03 10.64
C SER A 32 -13.11 0.33 9.76
N ASP A 33 -12.23 1.16 10.30
CA ASP A 33 -10.92 1.46 9.70
C ASP A 33 -9.88 0.35 10.03
N ASP A 34 -10.16 -0.46 11.06
CA ASP A 34 -9.34 -1.60 11.43
C ASP A 34 -9.52 -2.77 10.47
N ALA A 35 -8.50 -3.62 10.38
CA ALA A 35 -8.57 -4.86 9.61
C ALA A 35 -9.71 -5.75 10.13
N ILE A 36 -10.48 -6.34 9.22
CA ILE A 36 -11.57 -7.22 9.58
C ILE A 36 -11.04 -8.47 10.30
N PRO A 37 -11.57 -8.83 11.48
CA PRO A 37 -11.23 -10.08 12.15
C PRO A 37 -11.56 -11.28 11.28
N ARG A 38 -10.77 -12.36 11.40
CA ARG A 38 -10.92 -13.54 10.54
C ARG A 38 -12.32 -14.17 10.61
N GLU A 39 -12.89 -14.27 11.79
CA GLU A 39 -14.23 -14.85 12.01
C GLU A 39 -15.31 -14.02 11.32
N ASP A 40 -15.22 -12.68 11.43
CA ASP A 40 -16.12 -11.76 10.75
C ASP A 40 -15.93 -11.81 9.23
N LEU A 41 -14.70 -11.91 8.74
CA LEU A 41 -14.44 -12.09 7.31
C LEU A 41 -15.15 -13.35 6.79
N LEU A 42 -14.94 -14.50 7.43
CA LEU A 42 -15.57 -15.76 7.04
C LEU A 42 -17.11 -15.68 7.09
N LYS A 43 -17.67 -14.96 8.07
CA LYS A 43 -19.12 -14.75 8.19
C LYS A 43 -19.68 -13.83 7.11
N ASN A 44 -18.99 -12.74 6.76
CA ASN A 44 -19.53 -11.73 5.85
C ASN A 44 -19.30 -12.06 4.38
N VAL A 45 -18.33 -12.92 4.05
CA VAL A 45 -18.15 -13.37 2.67
C VAL A 45 -19.20 -14.38 2.21
N LYS A 46 -20.05 -14.92 3.11
CA LYS A 46 -21.10 -15.89 2.74
C LYS A 46 -21.92 -15.34 1.57
N ASP A 47 -22.03 -16.13 0.52
CA ASP A 47 -22.93 -15.90 -0.60
C ASP A 47 -22.72 -14.61 -1.39
N VAL A 48 -21.50 -14.09 -1.44
CA VAL A 48 -21.14 -12.87 -2.18
C VAL A 48 -20.69 -13.20 -3.61
N ASP A 49 -21.03 -12.34 -4.56
CA ASP A 49 -20.59 -12.47 -5.96
C ASP A 49 -19.18 -11.88 -6.17
N ALA A 50 -18.78 -10.93 -5.32
CA ALA A 50 -17.47 -10.29 -5.36
C ALA A 50 -16.95 -9.88 -3.97
N ILE A 51 -15.62 -9.88 -3.84
CA ILE A 51 -14.91 -9.36 -2.67
C ILE A 51 -13.98 -8.23 -3.11
N LEU A 52 -14.04 -7.08 -2.43
CA LEU A 52 -13.03 -6.04 -2.49
C LEU A 52 -12.27 -6.02 -1.16
N CYS A 53 -11.03 -6.50 -1.19
CA CYS A 53 -10.20 -6.69 0.00
C CYS A 53 -9.02 -5.71 0.08
N MET A 54 -8.37 -5.69 1.24
CA MET A 54 -7.19 -4.89 1.54
C MET A 54 -5.94 -5.77 1.62
N LEU A 55 -4.75 -5.16 1.53
CA LEU A 55 -3.47 -5.86 1.70
C LEU A 55 -3.37 -6.67 3.01
N THR A 56 -4.08 -6.24 4.05
CA THR A 56 -4.06 -6.87 5.37
C THR A 56 -4.93 -8.11 5.48
N ASP A 57 -5.79 -8.37 4.50
CA ASP A 57 -6.78 -9.44 4.58
C ASP A 57 -6.22 -10.68 3.88
N LYS A 58 -6.15 -11.80 4.59
CA LYS A 58 -5.71 -13.06 3.98
C LYS A 58 -6.89 -13.74 3.27
N ILE A 59 -6.89 -13.73 1.95
CA ILE A 59 -7.88 -14.39 1.10
C ILE A 59 -7.33 -15.75 0.67
N ASP A 60 -7.46 -16.73 1.54
CA ASP A 60 -7.03 -18.10 1.31
C ASP A 60 -8.20 -19.01 0.91
N ARG A 61 -7.90 -20.30 0.67
CA ARG A 61 -8.86 -21.31 0.26
C ARG A 61 -10.13 -21.35 1.12
N GLU A 62 -10.00 -21.21 2.45
CA GLU A 62 -11.13 -21.24 3.37
C GLU A 62 -12.08 -20.05 3.13
N VAL A 63 -11.56 -18.83 2.96
CA VAL A 63 -12.39 -17.65 2.62
C VAL A 63 -13.14 -17.88 1.32
N LEU A 64 -12.42 -18.38 0.31
CA LEU A 64 -13.00 -18.67 -1.00
C LEU A 64 -14.05 -19.80 -0.91
N GLU A 65 -13.93 -20.76 0.02
CA GLU A 65 -14.92 -21.83 0.23
C GLU A 65 -16.17 -21.27 0.88
N GLN A 66 -15.95 -20.43 1.88
CA GLN A 66 -17.02 -19.81 2.61
C GLN A 66 -17.83 -18.85 1.72
N ALA A 67 -17.19 -18.19 0.76
CA ALA A 67 -17.88 -17.32 -0.18
C ALA A 67 -18.90 -18.05 -1.06
N GLY A 68 -18.62 -19.32 -1.37
CA GLY A 68 -19.49 -20.17 -2.16
C GLY A 68 -19.20 -20.12 -3.67
N PRO A 69 -19.88 -20.97 -4.45
CA PRO A 69 -19.62 -21.15 -5.88
C PRO A 69 -20.01 -19.96 -6.77
N GLN A 70 -20.77 -18.99 -6.23
CA GLN A 70 -21.16 -17.77 -6.94
C GLN A 70 -20.05 -16.72 -7.02
N LEU A 71 -19.01 -16.82 -6.19
CA LEU A 71 -17.92 -15.84 -6.18
C LEU A 71 -17.26 -15.78 -7.56
N GLN A 72 -17.25 -14.61 -8.18
CA GLN A 72 -16.73 -14.42 -9.53
C GLN A 72 -15.40 -13.66 -9.54
N VAL A 73 -15.20 -12.75 -8.59
CA VAL A 73 -14.04 -11.86 -8.55
C VAL A 73 -13.59 -11.52 -7.13
N VAL A 74 -12.27 -11.53 -6.92
CA VAL A 74 -11.61 -10.93 -5.77
C VAL A 74 -10.75 -9.78 -6.27
N SER A 75 -11.15 -8.56 -5.95
CA SER A 75 -10.36 -7.36 -6.18
C SER A 75 -9.61 -6.98 -4.91
N THR A 76 -8.41 -6.43 -5.04
CA THR A 76 -7.66 -5.88 -3.92
C THR A 76 -7.24 -4.45 -4.15
N MET A 77 -7.44 -3.61 -3.13
CA MET A 77 -6.89 -2.26 -3.08
C MET A 77 -5.42 -2.31 -2.64
N SER A 78 -4.59 -2.98 -3.45
CA SER A 78 -3.16 -3.12 -3.21
C SER A 78 -2.41 -3.44 -4.52
N VAL A 79 -1.10 -3.19 -4.53
CA VAL A 79 -0.23 -3.53 -5.69
C VAL A 79 0.21 -4.98 -5.61
N GLY A 80 0.77 -5.39 -4.46
CA GLY A 80 1.06 -6.79 -4.16
C GLY A 80 -0.24 -7.57 -3.95
N TYR A 81 -0.20 -8.88 -4.16
CA TYR A 81 -1.34 -9.78 -4.05
C TYR A 81 -0.95 -11.11 -3.40
N GLU A 82 0.15 -11.12 -2.65
CA GLU A 82 0.69 -12.29 -1.95
C GLU A 82 -0.24 -12.80 -0.84
N HIS A 83 -1.16 -11.95 -0.37
CA HIS A 83 -2.21 -12.28 0.59
C HIS A 83 -3.40 -13.01 -0.02
N ILE A 84 -3.42 -13.23 -1.34
CA ILE A 84 -4.48 -13.93 -2.07
C ILE A 84 -3.94 -15.27 -2.59
N ASP A 85 -4.63 -16.37 -2.28
CA ASP A 85 -4.31 -17.70 -2.82
C ASP A 85 -4.77 -17.79 -4.29
N LEU A 86 -3.88 -17.37 -5.20
CA LEU A 86 -4.15 -17.35 -6.63
C LEU A 86 -4.45 -18.75 -7.20
N GLN A 87 -3.85 -19.79 -6.65
CA GLN A 87 -4.11 -21.16 -7.09
C GLN A 87 -5.54 -21.57 -6.74
N ALA A 88 -5.98 -21.31 -5.50
CA ALA A 88 -7.35 -21.60 -5.09
C ALA A 88 -8.38 -20.76 -5.87
N CYS A 89 -8.07 -19.49 -6.19
CA CYS A 89 -8.90 -18.66 -7.07
C CYS A 89 -8.99 -19.29 -8.47
N GLN A 90 -7.87 -19.70 -9.06
CA GLN A 90 -7.82 -20.30 -10.40
C GLN A 90 -8.61 -21.60 -10.48
N GLU A 91 -8.46 -22.49 -9.50
CA GLU A 91 -9.21 -23.76 -9.41
C GLU A 91 -10.73 -23.55 -9.37
N ARG A 92 -11.19 -22.39 -8.89
CA ARG A 92 -12.61 -22.01 -8.80
C ARG A 92 -13.09 -21.13 -9.95
N GLY A 93 -12.21 -20.72 -10.86
CA GLY A 93 -12.56 -19.75 -11.90
C GLY A 93 -12.82 -18.33 -11.39
N VAL A 94 -12.29 -17.99 -10.20
CA VAL A 94 -12.41 -16.66 -9.60
C VAL A 94 -11.32 -15.75 -10.19
N SER A 95 -11.74 -14.63 -10.79
CA SER A 95 -10.79 -13.63 -11.30
C SER A 95 -10.17 -12.84 -10.16
N VAL A 96 -8.89 -12.48 -10.30
CA VAL A 96 -8.19 -11.62 -9.31
C VAL A 96 -7.72 -10.33 -9.98
N THR A 97 -8.01 -9.19 -9.36
CA THR A 97 -7.58 -7.87 -9.84
C THR A 97 -6.89 -7.07 -8.74
N ASN A 98 -5.90 -6.26 -9.09
CA ASN A 98 -5.14 -5.42 -8.18
C ASN A 98 -5.03 -3.97 -8.71
N THR A 99 -4.32 -3.08 -8.00
CA THR A 99 -4.15 -1.67 -8.39
C THR A 99 -2.70 -1.33 -8.77
N PRO A 100 -2.13 -1.92 -9.85
CA PRO A 100 -0.76 -1.67 -10.21
C PRO A 100 -0.56 -0.20 -10.65
N ASN A 101 0.66 0.30 -10.47
CA ASN A 101 1.13 1.61 -10.95
C ASN A 101 0.58 2.85 -10.23
N VAL A 102 -0.41 2.76 -9.35
CA VAL A 102 -1.09 3.93 -8.77
C VAL A 102 -0.28 4.70 -7.72
N SER A 103 0.71 4.06 -7.08
CA SER A 103 1.45 4.62 -5.94
C SER A 103 2.93 4.86 -6.20
N THR A 104 3.41 4.65 -7.43
CA THR A 104 4.84 4.68 -7.78
C THR A 104 5.51 5.99 -7.35
N ASP A 105 4.91 7.12 -7.72
CA ASP A 105 5.49 8.44 -7.44
C ASP A 105 5.38 8.81 -5.96
N SER A 106 4.23 8.58 -5.33
CA SER A 106 4.04 8.86 -3.91
C SER A 106 5.01 8.07 -3.02
N VAL A 107 5.22 6.78 -3.32
CA VAL A 107 6.18 5.96 -2.58
C VAL A 107 7.61 6.44 -2.84
N ALA A 108 7.98 6.76 -4.08
CA ALA A 108 9.31 7.27 -4.39
C ALA A 108 9.61 8.62 -3.69
N GLU A 109 8.62 9.52 -3.61
CA GLU A 109 8.71 10.79 -2.88
C GLU A 109 8.89 10.58 -1.39
N LEU A 110 8.12 9.66 -0.80
CA LEU A 110 8.26 9.30 0.60
C LEU A 110 9.64 8.69 0.88
N THR A 111 10.14 7.80 0.03
CA THR A 111 11.48 7.21 0.18
C THR A 111 12.57 8.27 0.15
N VAL A 112 12.55 9.19 -0.82
CA VAL A 112 13.53 10.30 -0.87
C VAL A 112 13.41 11.22 0.34
N SER A 113 12.18 11.48 0.80
CA SER A 113 11.94 12.25 2.02
C SER A 113 12.59 11.58 3.23
N LEU A 114 12.38 10.27 3.42
CA LEU A 114 13.02 9.50 4.50
C LEU A 114 14.55 9.57 4.44
N VAL A 115 15.14 9.43 3.26
CA VAL A 115 16.60 9.60 3.07
C VAL A 115 17.07 10.97 3.58
N LEU A 116 16.39 12.04 3.20
CA LEU A 116 16.76 13.41 3.60
C LEU A 116 16.51 13.67 5.09
N LEU A 117 15.39 13.17 5.63
CA LEU A 117 15.04 13.26 7.04
C LEU A 117 16.15 12.66 7.91
N THR A 118 16.62 11.46 7.55
CA THR A 118 17.70 10.77 8.25
C THR A 118 19.04 11.47 8.03
N ALA A 119 19.40 11.76 6.77
CA ALA A 119 20.68 12.39 6.44
C ALA A 119 20.86 13.76 7.12
N ARG A 120 19.78 14.51 7.31
CA ARG A 120 19.79 15.85 7.93
C ARG A 120 19.34 15.87 9.39
N ARG A 121 19.14 14.69 10.00
CA ARG A 121 18.69 14.55 11.40
C ARG A 121 17.45 15.40 11.71
N LEU A 122 16.52 15.51 10.76
CA LEU A 122 15.43 16.49 10.84
C LEU A 122 14.49 16.21 12.01
N LEU A 123 14.18 14.95 12.29
CA LEU A 123 13.31 14.58 13.40
C LEU A 123 13.93 14.97 14.76
N GLU A 124 15.22 14.71 14.93
CA GLU A 124 15.96 15.12 16.14
C GLU A 124 15.94 16.65 16.31
N GLY A 125 16.17 17.39 15.22
CA GLY A 125 16.06 18.84 15.22
C GLY A 125 14.66 19.34 15.58
N ALA A 126 13.61 18.72 15.03
CA ALA A 126 12.23 19.07 15.32
C ALA A 126 11.88 18.84 16.80
N TYR A 127 12.31 17.72 17.38
CA TYR A 127 12.14 17.44 18.82
C TYR A 127 12.93 18.42 19.69
N ALA A 128 14.20 18.69 19.36
CA ALA A 128 15.03 19.63 20.10
C ALA A 128 14.43 21.04 20.13
N VAL A 129 13.92 21.51 18.98
CA VAL A 129 13.20 22.81 18.92
C VAL A 129 11.95 22.79 19.78
N LYS A 130 11.13 21.73 19.70
CA LYS A 130 9.91 21.58 20.51
C LYS A 130 10.21 21.57 22.02
N ASN A 131 11.35 21.02 22.42
CA ASN A 131 11.79 20.93 23.82
C ASN A 131 12.54 22.18 24.31
N GLY A 132 12.68 23.23 23.49
CA GLY A 132 13.38 24.46 23.88
C GLY A 132 14.90 24.34 23.90
N GLU A 133 15.47 23.31 23.26
CA GLU A 133 16.92 23.08 23.20
C GLU A 133 17.60 23.92 22.10
N TRP A 134 16.80 24.63 21.30
CA TRP A 134 17.29 25.53 20.26
C TRP A 134 17.89 26.79 20.88
N GLY A 135 19.21 26.77 21.07
CA GLY A 135 19.99 27.90 21.57
C GLY A 135 20.84 28.58 20.49
N LYS A 136 21.96 29.17 20.92
CA LYS A 136 22.97 29.73 20.01
C LYS A 136 23.49 28.66 19.05
N TRP A 137 23.87 29.08 17.85
CA TRP A 137 24.49 28.21 16.86
C TRP A 137 25.75 27.53 17.44
N LYS A 138 25.85 26.22 17.23
CA LYS A 138 26.96 25.37 17.70
C LYS A 138 27.50 24.61 16.49
N PRO A 139 28.82 24.61 16.25
CA PRO A 139 29.41 24.06 15.02
C PRO A 139 29.17 22.57 14.81
N MET A 140 28.95 21.81 15.89
CA MET A 140 28.78 20.35 15.86
C MET A 140 27.33 19.91 16.10
N TRP A 141 26.43 20.85 16.42
CA TRP A 141 25.07 20.50 16.80
C TRP A 141 24.28 20.07 15.56
N LEU A 142 23.77 18.84 15.60
CA LEU A 142 22.97 18.23 14.54
C LEU A 142 23.64 18.21 13.16
N CYS A 143 24.98 18.14 13.12
CA CYS A 143 25.68 17.86 11.86
C CYS A 143 25.19 16.53 11.29
N GLY A 144 24.72 16.57 10.04
CA GLY A 144 24.27 15.43 9.27
C GLY A 144 25.21 15.14 8.10
N VAL A 145 24.70 14.36 7.14
CA VAL A 145 25.39 13.98 5.92
C VAL A 145 24.76 14.71 4.73
N GLU A 146 25.59 15.32 3.90
CA GLU A 146 25.17 15.85 2.60
C GLU A 146 25.12 14.72 1.56
N MET A 147 24.10 14.74 0.68
CA MET A 147 23.95 13.79 -0.42
C MET A 147 24.94 14.01 -1.57
N LYS A 148 25.45 15.24 -1.70
CA LYS A 148 26.36 15.63 -2.76
C LYS A 148 27.63 14.76 -2.73
N LYS A 149 28.03 14.27 -3.90
CA LYS A 149 29.18 13.36 -4.09
C LYS A 149 29.09 12.05 -3.29
N ARG A 150 27.88 11.61 -2.90
CA ARG A 150 27.67 10.29 -2.28
C ARG A 150 27.26 9.24 -3.30
N THR A 151 27.58 7.99 -2.99
CA THR A 151 27.02 6.83 -3.70
C THR A 151 25.64 6.52 -3.10
N PHE A 152 24.63 6.42 -3.95
CA PHE A 152 23.28 6.03 -3.55
C PHE A 152 22.97 4.61 -4.07
N GLY A 153 22.67 3.68 -3.17
CA GLY A 153 22.37 2.28 -3.51
C GLY A 153 20.88 1.99 -3.52
N ILE A 154 20.41 1.20 -4.49
CA ILE A 154 19.01 0.80 -4.64
C ILE A 154 18.94 -0.73 -4.78
N MET A 155 18.22 -1.40 -3.88
CA MET A 155 17.90 -2.82 -4.00
C MET A 155 16.49 -2.96 -4.58
N GLY A 156 16.38 -3.49 -5.79
CA GLY A 156 15.17 -3.51 -6.61
C GLY A 156 15.02 -2.23 -7.44
N LEU A 157 15.32 -2.29 -8.75
CA LEU A 157 15.15 -1.16 -9.69
C LEU A 157 13.90 -1.33 -10.56
N GLY A 158 12.81 -1.79 -9.93
CA GLY A 158 11.48 -1.68 -10.49
C GLY A 158 10.99 -0.23 -10.60
N ARG A 159 9.68 -0.05 -10.86
CA ARG A 159 9.07 1.27 -11.07
C ARG A 159 9.36 2.27 -9.94
N ILE A 160 9.25 1.82 -8.69
CA ILE A 160 9.52 2.65 -7.50
C ILE A 160 11.01 2.98 -7.40
N GLY A 161 11.89 1.98 -7.49
CA GLY A 161 13.35 2.17 -7.42
C GLY A 161 13.85 3.16 -8.48
N TYR A 162 13.34 3.05 -9.70
CA TYR A 162 13.61 4.01 -10.76
C TYR A 162 13.07 5.42 -10.42
N GLY A 163 11.85 5.51 -9.88
CA GLY A 163 11.26 6.76 -9.40
C GLY A 163 12.11 7.45 -8.32
N VAL A 164 12.71 6.68 -7.41
CA VAL A 164 13.65 7.16 -6.39
C VAL A 164 14.95 7.64 -7.05
N ALA A 165 15.53 6.85 -7.95
CA ALA A 165 16.76 7.21 -8.66
C ALA A 165 16.64 8.56 -9.39
N LYS A 166 15.50 8.78 -10.08
CA LYS A 166 15.20 10.04 -10.77
C LYS A 166 15.16 11.23 -9.82
N ARG A 167 14.58 11.06 -8.63
CA ARG A 167 14.36 12.12 -7.64
C ARG A 167 15.60 12.41 -6.79
N ILE A 168 16.45 11.42 -6.53
CA ILE A 168 17.67 11.63 -5.74
C ILE A 168 18.82 12.23 -6.58
N LYS A 169 18.83 12.00 -7.90
CA LYS A 169 19.88 12.49 -8.81
C LYS A 169 20.12 14.01 -8.73
N PRO A 170 19.09 14.89 -8.69
CA PRO A 170 19.28 16.34 -8.56
C PRO A 170 19.96 16.80 -7.25
N PHE A 171 20.04 15.95 -6.21
CA PHE A 171 20.78 16.25 -4.98
C PHE A 171 22.31 16.12 -5.13
N GLY A 172 22.80 15.83 -6.35
CA GLY A 172 24.22 15.83 -6.67
C GLY A 172 24.97 14.59 -6.20
N VAL A 173 24.27 13.46 -6.02
CA VAL A 173 24.89 12.15 -5.77
C VAL A 173 25.91 11.84 -6.88
N GLU A 174 27.04 11.23 -6.52
CA GLU A 174 28.12 10.92 -7.46
C GLU A 174 27.74 9.78 -8.41
N ARG A 175 27.15 8.72 -7.83
CA ARG A 175 26.76 7.52 -8.55
C ARG A 175 25.53 6.91 -7.90
N ILE A 176 24.69 6.31 -8.73
CA ILE A 176 23.58 5.47 -8.30
C ILE A 176 23.95 4.05 -8.69
N ILE A 177 24.00 3.15 -7.72
CA ILE A 177 24.23 1.73 -7.93
C ILE A 177 22.95 0.98 -7.60
N TYR A 178 22.69 -0.12 -8.30
CA TYR A 178 21.52 -0.93 -8.02
C TYR A 178 21.78 -2.42 -8.22
N HIS A 179 20.94 -3.23 -7.59
CA HIS A 179 20.85 -4.67 -7.82
C HIS A 179 19.37 -5.04 -7.92
N ASP A 180 19.05 -5.97 -8.83
CA ASP A 180 17.70 -6.50 -9.04
C ASP A 180 17.80 -7.99 -9.36
N VAL A 181 16.70 -8.72 -9.16
CA VAL A 181 16.59 -10.17 -9.38
C VAL A 181 16.03 -10.50 -10.76
#